data_AF-A0A0F3MK21-F1
#
_entry.id   AF-A0A0F3MK21-F1
#
_cell.length_a   1.000
_cell.length_b   1.000
_cell.length_c   1.000
_cell.angle_alpha   90.00
_cell.angle_beta   90.00
_cell.angle_gamma   90.00
#
_symmetry.space_group_name_H-M   'P 1'
#
loop_
_entity.id
_entity.type
_entity.pdbx_description
1 polymer ?
#
loop_
_entity_poly.entity_id
_entity_poly.type
_entity_poly.pdbx_seq_one_letter_code
_entity_poly.pdbx_strand_id
1 'polypeptide(L)' 'MSAFTKNAKGEVTGAQIVYLNSKTGDKADISVPRRAFGKISGSFVRISQWNYAPVTIITEGVETALSLK' A
#
# COMPACT_ATOMS: atom_id res chain seq x y z
N MET A 1 -0.60 7.40 -5.81
CA MET A 1 -0.32 6.90 -4.44
C MET A 1 0.84 5.92 -4.48
N SER A 2 1.70 5.93 -3.46
CA SER A 2 2.83 5.01 -3.33
C SER A 2 2.84 4.34 -1.97
N ALA A 3 3.08 3.03 -1.93
CA ALA A 3 3.20 2.22 -0.72
C ALA A 3 4.51 1.42 -0.79
N PHE A 4 5.22 1.29 0.33
CA PHE A 4 6.53 0.64 0.36
C PHE A 4 6.52 -0.56 1.30
N THR A 5 7.07 -1.68 0.82
CA THR A 5 7.34 -2.86 1.65
C THR A 5 8.75 -2.75 2.23
N LYS A 6 8.89 -3.16 3.48
CA LYS A 6 10.17 -3.13 4.20
C LYS A 6 10.50 -4.52 4.74
N ASN A 7 11.79 -4.84 4.81
CA ASN A 7 12.25 -6.03 5.52
C ASN A 7 12.27 -5.81 7.05
N ALA A 8 12.66 -6.85 7.80
CA ALA A 8 12.75 -6.79 9.26
C ALA A 8 13.74 -5.75 9.80
N LYS A 9 14.71 -5.31 8.98
CA LYS A 9 15.66 -4.23 9.31
C LYS A 9 15.11 -2.83 9.01
N GLY A 10 13.91 -2.75 8.42
CA GLY A 10 13.28 -1.49 8.01
C GLY A 10 13.72 -0.97 6.63
N GLU A 11 14.53 -1.74 5.89
CA GLU A 11 15.00 -1.37 4.55
C GLU A 11 13.90 -1.60 3.52
N VAL A 12 13.74 -0.67 2.56
CA VAL A 12 12.75 -0.79 1.50
C VAL A 12 13.16 -1.89 0.52
N THR A 13 12.29 -2.89 0.32
CA THR A 13 12.52 -4.01 -0.61
C THR A 13 11.69 -3.94 -1.87
N GLY A 14 10.65 -3.12 -1.86
CA GLY A 14 9.70 -3.01 -2.95
C GLY A 14 8.72 -1.87 -2.75
N ALA A 15 8.00 -1.56 -3.81
CA ALA A 15 6.99 -0.52 -3.84
C ALA A 15 5.79 -0.96 -4.66
N GLN A 16 4.62 -0.50 -4.24
CA GLN A 16 3.39 -0.57 -5.01
C GLN A 16 2.94 0.86 -5.32
N ILE A 17 2.71 1.12 -6.61
CA ILE A 17 2.34 2.42 -7.13
C ILE A 17 0.95 2.31 -7.75
N VAL A 18 0.06 3.23 -7.37
CA VAL A 18 -1.24 3.43 -8.00
C VAL A 18 -1.22 4.78 -8.70
N TYR A 19 -1.38 4.77 -10.02
CA TYR A 19 -1.51 5.98 -10.82
C TYR A 19 -2.88 6.60 -10.61
N LEU A 20 -2.91 7.90 -10.37
CA LEU A 20 -4.14 8.65 -10.13
C LEU A 20 -4.36 9.66 -11.26
N ASN A 21 -5.62 9.92 -11.57
CA ASN A 21 -6.02 11.04 -12.39
C ASN A 21 -5.67 12.34 -11.66
N SER A 22 -4.94 13.25 -12.30
CA SER A 22 -4.48 14.49 -11.67
C SER A 22 -5.60 15.49 -11.36
N LYS A 23 -6.76 15.36 -12.00
CA LYS A 23 -7.91 16.24 -11.81
C LYS A 23 -8.89 15.71 -10.77
N THR A 24 -9.20 14.41 -10.80
CA THR A 24 -10.24 13.82 -9.93
C THR A 24 -9.67 13.13 -8.70
N GLY A 25 -8.40 12.73 -8.72
CA GLY A 25 -7.79 11.92 -7.66
C GLY A 25 -8.16 10.44 -7.70
N ASP A 26 -9.06 10.02 -8.60
CA ASP A 26 -9.41 8.62 -8.81
C ASP A 26 -8.26 7.83 -9.46
N LYS A 27 -8.42 6.51 -9.58
CA LYS A 27 -7.49 5.68 -10.36
C LYS A 27 -7.42 6.20 -11.80
N ALA A 28 -6.21 6.31 -12.32
CA ALA A 28 -6.00 6.72 -13.70
C ALA A 28 -6.66 5.71 -14.66
N ASP A 29 -7.33 6.22 -15.69
CA ASP A 29 -7.91 5.40 -16.76
C ASP A 29 -6.81 4.97 -17.74
N ILE A 30 -6.09 3.91 -17.35
CA ILE A 30 -5.01 3.28 -18.12
C ILE A 30 -5.11 1.76 -17.94
N SER A 31 -4.55 1.00 -18.88
CA SER A 31 -4.63 -0.47 -18.86
C SER A 31 -4.11 -1.11 -17.56
N VAL A 32 -3.06 -0.56 -16.95
CA VAL A 32 -2.48 -1.07 -15.70
C VAL A 32 -2.27 0.08 -14.71
N PRO A 33 -3.29 0.44 -13.91
CA PRO A 33 -3.24 1.57 -12.98
C PRO A 33 -2.48 1.24 -11.69
N ARG A 34 -2.23 -0.04 -11.40
CA ARG A 34 -1.46 -0.51 -10.23
C ARG A 34 -0.24 -1.29 -10.68
N ARG A 35 0.95 -0.87 -10.22
CA ARG A 35 2.23 -1.52 -10.54
C ARG A 35 2.99 -1.87 -9.28
N ALA A 36 3.73 -2.97 -9.35
CA ALA A 36 4.63 -3.41 -8.29
C ALA A 36 6.08 -3.37 -8.80
N PHE A 37 6.99 -2.96 -7.93
CA PHE A 37 8.43 -2.88 -8.20
C PHE A 37 9.20 -3.52 -7.04
N GLY A 38 10.27 -4.24 -7.36
CA GLY A 38 11.10 -4.94 -6.38
C GLY A 38 10.42 -6.18 -5.78
N LYS A 39 10.91 -6.63 -4.62
CA LYS A 39 10.40 -7.83 -3.92
C LYS A 39 9.23 -7.46 -3.02
N ILE A 40 8.02 -7.77 -3.48
CA ILE A 40 6.76 -7.55 -2.74
C ILE A 40 6.07 -8.85 -2.28
N SER A 41 6.39 -10.00 -2.90
CA SER A 41 5.76 -11.28 -2.54
C SER A 41 6.07 -11.66 -1.10
N GLY A 42 5.05 -12.11 -0.36
CA GLY A 42 5.16 -12.45 1.07
C GLY A 42 5.43 -11.25 1.98
N SER A 43 5.30 -10.02 1.47
CA SER A 43 5.51 -8.79 2.24
C SER A 43 4.19 -8.11 2.58
N PHE A 44 4.18 -7.35 3.68
CA PHE A 44 3.06 -6.51 4.09
C PHE A 44 3.44 -5.04 4.03
N VAL A 45 2.47 -4.19 3.72
CA VAL A 45 2.60 -2.74 3.87
C VAL A 45 1.91 -2.34 5.17
N ARG A 46 2.65 -1.69 6.07
CA ARG A 46 2.06 -1.15 7.30
C ARG A 46 1.53 0.27 7.04
N ILE A 47 0.22 0.45 7.12
CA ILE A 47 -0.46 1.72 6.83
C ILE A 47 -0.59 2.59 8.09
N SER A 48 -0.98 1.99 9.21
CA SER A 48 -1.09 2.66 10.51
C SER A 48 -0.47 1.78 11.60
N GLN A 49 0.03 2.42 12.66
CA GLN A 49 0.40 1.75 13.91
C GLN A 49 -0.32 2.46 15.04
N TRP A 50 -1.24 1.76 15.69
CA TRP A 50 -1.91 2.27 16.88
C TRP A 50 -1.16 1.72 18.09
N ASN A 51 -0.54 2.61 18.85
CA ASN A 51 0.09 2.21 20.11
C ASN A 51 -1.03 1.72 21.05
N TYR A 52 -0.88 0.50 21.57
CA TYR A 52 -1.83 -0.16 22.49
C TYR A 52 -3.16 -0.64 21.90
N ALA A 53 -3.24 -0.94 20.60
CA ALA A 53 -4.40 -1.65 20.04
C ALA A 53 -4.23 -3.19 20.20
N PRO A 54 -5.20 -3.91 20.81
CA PRO A 54 -5.13 -5.37 20.93
C PRO A 54 -5.41 -6.12 19.62
N VAL A 55 -5.77 -5.40 18.55
CA VAL A 55 -6.21 -5.96 17.26
C VAL A 55 -5.31 -5.47 16.14
N THR A 56 -4.92 -6.40 15.25
CA THR A 56 -4.30 -6.10 13.96
C THR A 56 -5.30 -6.42 12.85
N ILE A 57 -5.55 -5.44 11.97
CA ILE A 57 -6.44 -5.62 10.81
C ILE A 57 -5.59 -5.89 9.57
N ILE A 58 -5.92 -6.95 8.84
CA ILE A 58 -5.28 -7.31 7.57
C ILE A 58 -6.32 -7.13 6.46
N THR A 59 -5.96 -6.41 5.40
CA THR A 59 -6.83 -6.16 4.24
C THR A 59 -6.18 -6.68 2.95
N GLU A 60 -7.00 -6.92 1.92
CA GLU A 60 -6.53 -7.37 0.60
C GLU A 60 -5.67 -6.33 -0.14
N GLY A 61 -5.83 -5.05 0.22
CA GLY A 61 -5.29 -3.93 -0.54
C GLY A 61 -5.05 -2.70 0.31
N VAL A 62 -4.16 -1.85 -0.21
CA VAL A 62 -3.76 -0.60 0.42
C VAL A 62 -4.93 0.40 0.42
N GLU A 63 -5.71 0.43 -0.66
CA GLU A 63 -6.90 1.27 -0.77
C GLU A 63 -7.95 0.88 0.26
N THR A 64 -8.19 -0.43 0.45
CA THR A 64 -9.11 -0.94 1.47
C THR A 64 -8.65 -0.56 2.86
N ALA A 65 -7.35 -0.72 3.17
CA ALA A 65 -6.80 -0.31 4.47
C ALA A 65 -7.01 1.18 4.77
N LEU A 66 -6.85 2.05 3.76
CA LEU A 66 -7.07 3.49 3.90
C LEU A 66 -8.55 3.89 3.99
N SER A 67 -9.46 3.03 3.54
CA SER A 67 -10.90 3.27 3.65
C SER A 67 -11.46 2.96 5.05
N LEU A 68 -10.69 2.26 5.88
CA LEU A 68 -11.05 1.97 7.26
C LEU A 68 -11.02 3.28 8.07
N LYS A 69 -12.14 3.58 8.74
CA LYS A 69 -12.31 4.73 9.63
C LYS A 69 -11.86 4.41 11.04
#